data_AF-A0A8J4V7S1-F1
#
_entry.id   AF-A0A8J4V7S1-F1
#
_cell.length_a   1.000
_cell.length_b   1.000
_cell.length_c   1.000
_cell.angle_alpha   90.00
_cell.angle_beta   90.00
_cell.angle_gamma   90.00
#
_symmetry.space_group_name_H-M   'P 1'
#
loop_
_entity.id
_entity.type
_entity.pdbx_description
1 polymer ?
#
loop_
_entity_poly.entity_id
_entity_poly.type
_entity_poly.pdbx_seq_one_letter_code
_entity_poly.pdbx_strand_id
1 'polypeptide(L)'
;MVRRGIQQYTHRGYHAKHPREGAFFKKLLKQISPNSIRLAVTSSHVLTSLLREFSKDIINTALEIESASKKRTLSAKSIQTAVRLCLNGELSRHAVASGVQAVSQAKTDKKPAIPISYVRNQIKSSLTILRISKSACFYLSAVLEYLLSEILELSINRATNDKKRLITPRFIFLSICCDEELNKTFNKPGTIFVQGGPYVFGNSYF
;
A
#
# COMPACT_ATOMS: atom_id res chain seq x y z
N MET A 1 -4.54 -39.17 9.86
CA MET A 1 -3.30 -38.58 10.42
C MET A 1 -2.64 -37.69 9.36
N VAL A 2 -3.04 -36.42 9.25
CA VAL A 2 -2.38 -35.43 8.37
C VAL A 2 -2.29 -34.13 9.15
N ARG A 3 -1.17 -33.96 9.89
CA ARG A 3 -0.81 -32.71 10.54
C ARG A 3 -0.41 -31.71 9.45
N ARG A 4 -1.33 -30.82 9.06
CA ARG A 4 -0.97 -29.63 8.26
C ARG A 4 -0.26 -28.66 9.19
N GLY A 5 1.07 -28.65 9.10
CA GLY A 5 1.91 -27.69 9.80
C GLY A 5 1.55 -26.27 9.35
N ILE A 6 1.04 -25.48 10.29
CA ILE A 6 0.95 -24.04 10.17
C ILE A 6 2.39 -23.55 10.01
N GLN A 7 2.72 -23.09 8.81
CA GLN A 7 4.03 -22.56 8.50
C GLN A 7 4.18 -21.26 9.29
N GLN A 8 4.86 -21.34 10.43
CA GLN A 8 5.18 -20.20 11.26
C GLN A 8 5.98 -19.22 10.42
N TYR A 9 5.43 -18.02 10.19
CA TYR A 9 6.17 -16.92 9.60
C TYR A 9 7.24 -16.48 10.60
N THR A 10 8.40 -17.13 10.53
CA THR A 10 9.58 -16.70 11.28
C THR A 10 9.96 -15.30 10.84
N HIS A 11 9.99 -14.35 11.77
CA HIS A 11 10.57 -13.01 11.61
C HIS A 11 12.07 -13.13 11.26
N ARG A 12 12.41 -13.40 9.99
CA ARG A 12 13.78 -13.32 9.48
C ARG A 12 14.01 -11.99 8.78
N GLY A 13 14.83 -11.15 9.41
CA GLY A 13 15.69 -10.20 8.74
C GLY A 13 15.01 -9.02 8.06
N TYR A 14 14.67 -7.99 8.85
CA TYR A 14 14.87 -6.61 8.41
C TYR A 14 16.32 -6.48 7.93
N HIS A 15 16.57 -6.46 6.61
CA HIS A 15 17.76 -5.95 5.89
C HIS A 15 17.87 -6.63 4.52
N ALA A 16 16.87 -6.46 3.66
CA ALA A 16 17.04 -6.63 2.22
C ALA A 16 17.07 -5.24 1.57
N LYS A 17 17.94 -5.08 0.56
CA LYS A 17 18.26 -3.86 -0.20
C LYS A 17 17.05 -3.29 -0.95
N HIS A 18 16.01 -2.86 -0.24
CA HIS A 18 14.89 -2.14 -0.83
C HIS A 18 15.31 -0.71 -1.14
N PRO A 19 14.94 -0.14 -2.31
CA PRO A 19 15.17 1.28 -2.58
C PRO A 19 14.65 2.09 -1.40
N ARG A 20 15.49 2.97 -0.85
CA ARG A 20 15.25 3.66 0.44
C ARG A 20 13.84 4.24 0.42
N GLU A 21 12.91 3.63 1.14
CA GLU A 21 11.48 4.00 1.12
C GLU A 21 11.25 5.46 1.48
N GLY A 22 12.16 6.03 2.29
CA GLY A 22 12.24 7.45 2.57
C GLY A 22 12.35 8.37 1.34
N ALA A 23 12.86 7.88 0.19
CA ALA A 23 12.89 8.66 -1.05
C ALA A 23 11.50 8.83 -1.67
N PHE A 24 10.61 7.83 -1.51
CA PHE A 24 9.24 7.87 -2.06
C PHE A 24 8.42 8.90 -1.30
N PHE A 25 8.46 8.83 0.03
CA PHE A 25 7.77 9.78 0.89
C PHE A 25 8.26 11.22 0.69
N LYS A 26 9.56 11.44 0.51
CA LYS A 26 10.08 12.79 0.20
C LYS A 26 9.53 13.33 -1.12
N LYS A 27 9.46 12.51 -2.17
CA LYS A 27 8.91 12.92 -3.47
C LYS A 27 7.42 13.23 -3.36
N LEU A 28 6.66 12.39 -2.65
CA LEU A 28 5.22 12.58 -2.44
C LEU A 28 4.90 13.80 -1.59
N LEU A 29 5.60 13.99 -0.48
CA LEU A 29 5.42 15.16 0.38
C LEU A 29 5.67 16.45 -0.41
N LYS A 30 6.69 16.48 -1.28
CA LYS A 30 6.95 17.63 -2.15
C LYS A 30 5.83 17.89 -3.16
N GLN A 31 5.12 16.85 -3.60
CA GLN A 31 3.98 16.99 -4.52
C GLN A 31 2.73 17.51 -3.80
N ILE A 32 2.47 17.06 -2.56
CA ILE A 32 1.25 17.38 -1.81
C ILE A 32 1.38 18.70 -1.06
N SER A 33 2.52 18.96 -0.41
CA SER A 33 2.75 20.19 0.33
C SER A 33 4.16 20.71 0.06
N PRO A 34 4.31 21.78 -0.75
CA PRO A 34 5.60 22.44 -0.92
C PRO A 34 6.05 23.15 0.36
N ASN A 35 5.12 23.39 1.30
CA ASN A 35 5.42 23.90 2.63
C ASN A 35 6.17 22.84 3.44
N SER A 36 7.20 23.26 4.18
CA SER A 36 8.26 22.40 4.75
C SER A 36 7.79 21.51 5.93
N ILE A 37 6.69 20.78 5.78
CA ILE A 37 6.25 19.76 6.73
C ILE A 37 7.14 18.53 6.61
N ARG A 38 7.60 18.00 7.75
CA ARG A 38 8.50 16.85 7.80
C ARG A 38 7.72 15.61 8.19
N LEU A 39 8.17 14.45 7.72
CA LEU A 39 7.66 13.14 8.13
C LEU A 39 8.65 12.50 9.11
N ALA A 40 8.16 12.05 10.27
CA ALA A 40 9.01 11.33 11.21
C ALA A 40 9.45 9.98 10.60
N VAL A 41 10.62 9.48 11.03
CA VAL A 41 11.13 8.18 10.56
C VAL A 41 10.18 7.05 10.98
N THR A 42 9.66 7.11 12.21
CA THR A 42 8.64 6.17 12.72
C THR A 42 7.35 6.21 11.89
N SER A 43 6.90 7.40 11.51
CA SER A 43 5.75 7.57 10.60
C SER A 43 6.00 6.95 9.23
N SER A 44 7.22 7.08 8.72
CA SER A 44 7.61 6.46 7.44
C SER A 44 7.54 4.93 7.53
N HIS A 45 7.98 4.34 8.65
CA HIS A 45 7.86 2.89 8.86
C HIS A 45 6.42 2.41 8.96
N VAL A 46 5.54 3.19 9.61
CA VAL A 46 4.11 2.88 9.70
C VAL A 46 3.49 2.90 8.30
N LEU A 47 3.71 3.96 7.53
CA LEU A 47 3.19 4.07 6.16
C LEU A 47 3.73 2.97 5.24
N THR A 48 5.02 2.65 5.34
CA THR A 48 5.60 1.52 4.61
C THR A 48 4.88 0.22 4.94
N SER A 49 4.64 -0.04 6.23
CA SER A 49 4.01 -1.30 6.68
C SER A 49 2.59 -1.41 6.15
N LEU A 50 1.81 -0.32 6.24
CA LEU A 50 0.47 -0.22 5.64
C LEU A 50 0.50 -0.46 4.14
N LEU A 51 1.42 0.18 3.42
CA LEU A 51 1.57 0.05 1.98
C LEU A 51 1.88 -1.39 1.57
N ARG A 52 2.77 -2.07 2.32
CA ARG A 52 3.14 -3.46 2.08
C ARG A 52 1.99 -4.42 2.36
N GLU A 53 1.23 -4.19 3.43
CA GLU A 53 0.11 -5.06 3.76
C GLU A 53 -1.00 -4.93 2.71
N PHE A 54 -1.36 -3.70 2.37
CA PHE A 54 -2.36 -3.45 1.34
C PHE A 54 -1.92 -3.93 -0.06
N SER A 55 -0.63 -3.80 -0.40
CA SER A 55 -0.15 -4.33 -1.68
C SER A 55 -0.23 -5.85 -1.75
N LYS A 56 0.05 -6.56 -0.65
CA LYS A 56 -0.14 -8.02 -0.57
C LYS A 56 -1.60 -8.40 -0.79
N ASP A 57 -2.54 -7.72 -0.13
CA ASP A 57 -3.98 -7.98 -0.28
C ASP A 57 -4.43 -7.88 -1.75
N ILE A 58 -4.05 -6.81 -2.45
CA ILE A 58 -4.36 -6.67 -3.88
C ILE A 58 -3.69 -7.77 -4.70
N ILE A 59 -2.40 -8.06 -4.45
CA ILE A 59 -1.66 -9.04 -5.23
C ILE A 59 -2.27 -10.44 -5.07
N ASN A 60 -2.61 -10.83 -3.85
CA ASN A 60 -3.23 -12.13 -3.56
C ASN A 60 -4.61 -12.25 -4.23
N THR A 61 -5.44 -11.21 -4.11
CA THR A 61 -6.75 -11.18 -4.78
C THR A 61 -6.61 -11.24 -6.31
N ALA A 62 -5.64 -10.52 -6.88
CA ALA A 62 -5.37 -10.55 -8.31
C ALA A 62 -4.87 -11.93 -8.78
N LEU A 63 -4.17 -12.65 -7.91
CA LEU A 63 -3.69 -14.00 -8.18
C LEU A 63 -4.80 -15.04 -8.19
N GLU A 64 -5.74 -14.94 -7.26
CA GLU A 64 -6.94 -15.77 -7.24
C GLU A 64 -7.73 -15.58 -8.53
N ILE A 65 -7.95 -14.34 -8.96
CA ILE A 65 -8.59 -14.00 -10.24
C ILE A 65 -7.83 -14.60 -11.43
N GLU A 66 -6.50 -14.47 -11.45
CA GLU A 66 -5.69 -14.96 -12.56
C GLU A 66 -5.70 -16.49 -12.64
N SER A 67 -5.65 -17.17 -11.48
CA SER A 67 -5.71 -18.63 -11.37
C SER A 67 -7.02 -19.21 -11.93
N ALA A 68 -8.14 -18.51 -11.70
CA ALA A 68 -9.44 -18.87 -12.28
C ALA A 68 -9.47 -18.67 -13.80
N SER A 69 -8.76 -17.65 -14.31
CA SER A 69 -8.75 -17.31 -15.74
C SER A 69 -7.81 -18.16 -16.61
N LYS A 70 -7.05 -19.11 -16.03
CA LYS A 70 -6.04 -19.98 -16.70
C LYS A 70 -4.94 -19.24 -17.46
N LYS A 71 -4.78 -17.94 -17.22
CA LYS A 71 -3.76 -17.12 -17.88
C LYS A 71 -2.42 -17.24 -17.13
N ARG A 72 -1.32 -17.15 -17.88
CA ARG A 72 0.06 -17.26 -17.34
C ARG A 72 0.73 -15.91 -17.10
N THR A 73 0.00 -14.79 -17.21
CA THR A 73 0.57 -13.43 -17.15
C THR A 73 -0.30 -12.50 -16.32
N LEU A 74 0.20 -12.08 -15.15
CA LEU A 74 -0.48 -11.09 -14.32
C LEU A 74 -0.62 -9.76 -15.07
N SER A 75 -1.87 -9.42 -15.38
CA SER A 75 -2.25 -8.27 -16.21
C SER A 75 -2.73 -7.08 -15.36
N ALA A 76 -2.71 -5.88 -15.94
CA ALA A 76 -3.30 -4.71 -15.29
C ALA A 76 -4.81 -4.89 -15.03
N LYS A 77 -5.51 -5.69 -15.85
CA LYS A 77 -6.94 -5.96 -15.68
C LYS A 77 -7.23 -6.79 -14.44
N SER A 78 -6.38 -7.78 -14.15
CA SER A 78 -6.50 -8.63 -12.95
C SER A 78 -6.30 -7.79 -11.69
N ILE A 79 -5.29 -6.90 -11.70
CA ILE A 79 -5.06 -5.94 -10.61
C ILE A 79 -6.20 -4.94 -10.48
N GLN A 80 -6.69 -4.36 -11.57
CA GLN A 80 -7.85 -3.46 -11.53
C GLN A 80 -9.08 -4.11 -10.91
N THR A 81 -9.33 -5.39 -11.23
CA THR A 81 -10.44 -6.15 -10.66
C THR A 81 -10.22 -6.39 -9.17
N ALA A 82 -9.00 -6.77 -8.77
CA ALA A 82 -8.63 -6.91 -7.36
C ALA A 82 -8.79 -5.60 -6.57
N VAL A 83 -8.38 -4.46 -7.13
CA VAL A 83 -8.55 -3.14 -6.49
C VAL A 83 -10.03 -2.85 -6.21
N ARG A 84 -10.91 -3.20 -7.15
CA ARG A 84 -12.37 -3.04 -6.97
C ARG A 84 -12.96 -3.95 -5.90
N LEU A 85 -12.30 -5.07 -5.59
CA LEU A 85 -12.71 -5.97 -4.52
C LEU A 85 -12.12 -5.56 -3.17
N CYS A 86 -10.92 -4.97 -3.16
CA CYS A 86 -10.23 -4.56 -1.93
C CYS A 86 -10.64 -3.18 -1.41
N LEU A 87 -11.10 -2.28 -2.29
CA LEU A 87 -11.49 -0.92 -1.96
C LEU A 87 -12.99 -0.70 -2.17
N ASN A 88 -13.58 0.12 -1.31
CA ASN A 88 -15.01 0.47 -1.34
C ASN A 88 -15.22 1.90 -1.85
N GLY A 89 -16.46 2.20 -2.25
CA GLY A 89 -16.94 3.58 -2.46
C GLY A 89 -16.13 4.41 -3.44
N GLU A 90 -15.94 5.68 -3.08
CA GLU A 90 -15.25 6.67 -3.91
C GLU A 90 -13.74 6.42 -3.96
N LEU A 91 -13.15 5.93 -2.86
CA LEU A 91 -11.74 5.52 -2.81
C LEU A 91 -11.41 4.49 -3.89
N SER A 92 -12.29 3.51 -4.10
CA SER A 92 -12.15 2.52 -5.18
C SER A 92 -12.19 3.15 -6.57
N ARG A 93 -13.13 4.09 -6.79
CA ARG A 93 -13.32 4.78 -8.07
C ARG A 93 -12.08 5.60 -8.44
N HIS A 94 -11.57 6.40 -7.51
CA HIS A 94 -10.39 7.24 -7.71
C HIS A 94 -9.10 6.42 -7.85
N ALA A 95 -8.95 5.36 -7.06
CA ALA A 95 -7.83 4.42 -7.21
C ALA A 95 -7.80 3.81 -8.61
N VAL A 96 -8.97 3.36 -9.11
CA VAL A 96 -9.06 2.77 -10.45
C VAL A 96 -8.75 3.80 -11.54
N ALA A 97 -9.26 5.03 -11.41
CA ALA A 97 -8.99 6.11 -12.36
C ALA A 97 -7.48 6.43 -12.43
N SER A 98 -6.84 6.58 -11.26
CA SER A 98 -5.39 6.79 -11.14
C SER A 98 -4.58 5.67 -11.80
N GLY A 99 -4.97 4.41 -11.57
CA GLY A 99 -4.32 3.26 -12.20
C GLY A 99 -4.44 3.24 -13.71
N VAL A 100 -5.63 3.52 -14.26
CA VAL A 100 -5.87 3.57 -15.71
C VAL A 100 -5.05 4.70 -16.36
N GLN A 101 -5.04 5.88 -15.73
CA GLN A 101 -4.26 7.02 -16.20
C GLN A 101 -2.76 6.70 -16.24
N ALA A 102 -2.23 6.04 -15.19
CA ALA A 102 -0.83 5.67 -15.13
C ALA A 102 -0.43 4.63 -16.19
N VAL A 103 -1.31 3.68 -16.53
CA VAL A 103 -1.07 2.73 -17.62
C VAL A 103 -1.05 3.44 -18.97
N SER A 104 -1.93 4.41 -19.20
CA SER A 104 -1.91 5.23 -20.42
C SER A 104 -0.63 6.05 -20.54
N GLN A 105 -0.12 6.56 -19.41
CA GLN A 105 1.10 7.35 -19.34
C GLN A 105 2.38 6.50 -19.28
N ALA A 106 2.29 5.16 -19.30
CA ALA A 106 3.46 4.29 -19.12
C ALA A 106 4.52 4.39 -20.23
N LYS A 107 4.16 5.00 -21.37
CA LYS A 107 5.07 5.33 -22.48
C LYS A 107 5.74 6.70 -22.35
N THR A 108 5.27 7.54 -21.44
CA THR A 108 5.80 8.90 -21.19
C THR A 108 6.87 8.89 -20.11
N ASP A 109 7.59 10.00 -19.95
CA ASP A 109 8.58 10.17 -18.87
C ASP A 109 7.96 10.36 -17.49
N LYS A 110 6.65 10.60 -17.41
CA LYS A 110 5.94 10.77 -16.15
C LYS A 110 5.77 9.41 -15.46
N LYS A 111 6.55 9.21 -14.41
CA LYS A 111 6.55 7.98 -13.58
C LYS A 111 6.00 8.28 -12.18
N PRO A 112 5.26 7.32 -11.58
CA PRO A 112 4.85 7.40 -10.18
C PRO A 112 6.06 7.70 -9.26
N ALA A 113 5.82 8.39 -8.15
CA ALA A 113 6.77 8.53 -7.05
C ALA A 113 7.20 7.17 -6.46
N ILE A 114 6.29 6.21 -6.36
CA ILE A 114 6.64 4.84 -5.99
C ILE A 114 7.36 4.17 -7.19
N PRO A 115 8.56 3.59 -7.01
CA PRO A 115 9.26 2.94 -8.10
C PRO A 115 8.57 1.67 -8.56
N ILE A 116 8.50 1.49 -9.88
CA ILE A 116 7.97 0.28 -10.51
C ILE A 116 8.76 -0.97 -10.07
N SER A 117 10.07 -0.84 -9.83
CA SER A 117 10.92 -1.93 -9.33
C SER A 117 10.54 -2.39 -7.93
N TYR A 118 10.15 -1.46 -7.05
CA TYR A 118 9.67 -1.78 -5.70
C TYR A 118 8.43 -2.68 -5.77
N VAL A 119 7.43 -2.25 -6.54
CA VAL A 119 6.17 -2.98 -6.74
C VAL A 119 6.41 -4.32 -7.46
N ARG A 120 7.26 -4.33 -8.49
CA ARG A 120 7.60 -5.56 -9.21
C ARG A 120 8.25 -6.59 -8.28
N ASN A 121 9.08 -6.17 -7.34
CA ASN A 121 9.69 -7.07 -6.37
C ASN A 121 8.66 -7.61 -5.37
N GLN A 122 7.70 -6.80 -4.92
CA GLN A 122 6.58 -7.27 -4.08
C GLN A 122 5.69 -8.29 -4.80
N ILE A 123 5.40 -8.05 -6.08
CA ILE A 123 4.70 -9.02 -6.90
C ILE A 123 5.56 -10.28 -7.02
N LYS A 124 6.82 -10.16 -7.40
CA LYS A 124 7.72 -11.33 -7.57
C LYS A 124 7.90 -12.14 -6.29
N SER A 125 7.93 -11.53 -5.11
CA SER A 125 8.01 -12.28 -3.84
C SER A 125 6.76 -13.10 -3.56
N SER A 126 5.63 -12.72 -4.15
CA SER A 126 4.33 -13.40 -4.01
C SER A 126 4.05 -14.37 -5.17
N LEU A 127 4.93 -14.42 -6.19
CA LEU A 127 4.77 -15.21 -7.41
C LEU A 127 5.92 -16.17 -7.65
N THR A 128 5.60 -17.40 -8.05
CA THR A 128 6.63 -18.39 -8.47
C THR A 128 6.54 -18.76 -9.96
N ILE A 129 5.37 -18.63 -10.61
CA ILE A 129 5.11 -19.27 -11.94
C ILE A 129 4.64 -18.28 -13.02
N LEU A 130 4.07 -17.12 -12.64
CA LEU A 130 3.42 -16.21 -13.58
C LEU A 130 4.38 -15.14 -14.11
N ARG A 131 4.24 -14.80 -15.40
CA ARG A 131 4.89 -13.64 -16.01
C ARG A 131 4.23 -12.35 -15.50
N ILE A 132 5.01 -11.30 -15.24
CA ILE A 132 4.49 -10.01 -14.78
C ILE A 132 4.52 -9.00 -15.92
N SER A 133 3.34 -8.51 -16.33
CA SER A 133 3.24 -7.45 -17.34
C SER A 133 3.78 -6.12 -16.80
N LYS A 134 4.38 -5.29 -17.67
CA LYS A 134 4.86 -3.94 -17.27
C LYS A 134 3.69 -3.06 -16.81
N SER A 135 2.56 -3.12 -17.51
CA SER A 135 1.34 -2.37 -17.20
C SER A 135 0.77 -2.74 -15.83
N ALA A 136 0.84 -4.00 -15.40
CA ALA A 136 0.44 -4.40 -14.04
C ALA A 136 1.25 -3.68 -12.97
N CYS A 137 2.57 -3.59 -13.13
CA CYS A 137 3.41 -2.87 -12.16
C CYS A 137 3.12 -1.36 -12.13
N PHE A 138 2.87 -0.73 -13.29
CA PHE A 138 2.47 0.68 -13.36
C PHE A 138 1.14 0.92 -12.66
N TYR A 139 0.15 0.06 -12.91
CA TYR A 139 -1.17 0.17 -12.32
C TYR A 139 -1.11 0.08 -10.79
N LEU A 140 -0.48 -0.97 -10.26
CA LEU A 140 -0.37 -1.16 -8.81
C LEU A 140 0.44 -0.03 -8.17
N SER A 141 1.52 0.43 -8.81
CA SER A 141 2.31 1.57 -8.31
C SER A 141 1.48 2.84 -8.17
N ALA A 142 0.62 3.15 -9.14
CA ALA A 142 -0.22 4.34 -9.10
C ALA A 142 -1.34 4.24 -8.06
N VAL A 143 -1.94 3.06 -7.89
CA VAL A 143 -2.95 2.82 -6.85
C VAL A 143 -2.36 2.98 -5.44
N LEU A 144 -1.18 2.40 -5.21
CA LEU A 144 -0.47 2.53 -3.94
C LEU A 144 -0.07 3.99 -3.64
N GLU A 145 0.30 4.73 -4.68
CA GLU A 145 0.64 6.15 -4.57
C GLU A 145 -0.57 7.02 -4.26
N TYR A 146 -1.70 6.75 -4.90
CA TYR A 146 -2.97 7.43 -4.63
C TYR A 146 -3.36 7.27 -3.16
N LEU A 147 -3.41 6.03 -2.65
CA LEU A 147 -3.79 5.75 -1.26
C LEU A 147 -2.84 6.40 -0.26
N LEU A 148 -1.54 6.34 -0.56
CA LEU A 148 -0.55 6.97 0.30
C LEU A 148 -0.70 8.50 0.30
N SER A 149 -1.06 9.09 -0.85
CA SER A 149 -1.30 10.53 -0.95
C SER A 149 -2.52 10.94 -0.13
N GLU A 150 -3.61 10.19 -0.21
CA GLU A 150 -4.83 10.41 0.58
C GLU A 150 -4.54 10.42 2.09
N ILE A 151 -3.84 9.39 2.59
CA ILE A 151 -3.46 9.29 4.01
C ILE A 151 -2.54 10.45 4.41
N LEU A 152 -1.57 10.81 3.56
CA LEU A 152 -0.64 11.89 3.83
C LEU A 152 -1.34 13.26 3.85
N GLU A 153 -2.24 13.51 2.92
CA GLU A 153 -2.99 14.77 2.82
C GLU A 153 -3.83 15.00 4.08
N LEU A 154 -4.62 14.01 4.50
CA LEU A 154 -5.38 14.06 5.76
C LEU A 154 -4.46 14.28 6.96
N SER A 155 -3.31 13.61 6.99
CA SER A 155 -2.33 13.73 8.07
C SER A 155 -1.65 15.10 8.10
N ILE A 156 -1.38 15.70 6.94
CA ILE A 156 -0.81 17.04 6.78
C ILE A 156 -1.82 18.09 7.26
N ASN A 157 -3.08 17.96 6.83
CA ASN A 157 -4.16 18.86 7.24
C ASN A 157 -4.32 18.85 8.76
N ARG A 158 -4.32 17.66 9.37
CA ARG A 158 -4.44 17.52 10.82
C ARG A 158 -3.22 18.06 11.57
N ALA A 159 -2.00 17.76 11.10
CA ALA A 159 -0.79 18.31 11.69
C ALA A 159 -0.74 19.84 11.60
N THR A 160 -1.19 20.40 10.47
CA THR A 160 -1.24 21.86 10.24
C THR A 160 -2.26 22.54 11.14
N ASN A 161 -3.44 21.92 11.34
CA ASN A 161 -4.46 22.41 12.27
C ASN A 161 -3.94 22.45 13.73
N ASP A 162 -3.15 21.44 14.12
CA ASP A 162 -2.46 21.40 15.42
C ASP A 162 -1.20 22.29 15.48
N LYS A 163 -0.95 23.10 14.45
CA LYS A 163 0.23 23.98 14.28
C LYS A 163 1.57 23.22 14.39
N LYS A 164 1.59 21.95 13.97
CA LYS A 164 2.78 21.10 13.94
C LYS A 164 3.38 21.04 12.53
N ARG A 165 4.70 21.05 12.46
CA ARG A 165 5.47 20.87 11.20
C ARG A 165 6.07 19.47 11.06
N LEU A 166 5.64 18.52 11.88
CA LEU A 166 6.11 17.13 11.89
C LEU A 166 4.92 16.17 11.96
N ILE A 167 4.81 15.30 10.96
CA ILE A 167 3.82 14.22 10.92
C ILE A 167 4.36 13.05 11.75
N THR A 168 3.75 12.84 12.91
CA THR A 168 4.00 11.70 13.81
C THR A 168 3.04 10.54 13.50
N PRO A 169 3.31 9.30 13.98
CA PRO A 169 2.42 8.16 13.76
C PRO A 169 0.98 8.42 14.24
N ARG A 170 0.83 9.24 15.29
CA ARG A 170 -0.47 9.66 15.81
C ARG A 170 -1.33 10.32 14.73
N PHE A 171 -0.77 11.24 13.93
CA PHE A 171 -1.54 11.91 12.89
C PHE A 171 -1.99 10.94 11.80
N ILE A 172 -1.14 9.98 11.40
CA ILE A 172 -1.50 8.94 10.42
C ILE A 172 -2.63 8.06 10.94
N PHE A 173 -2.49 7.57 12.18
CA PHE A 173 -3.51 6.74 12.82
C PHE A 173 -4.86 7.46 12.88
N LEU A 174 -4.82 8.70 13.36
CA LEU A 174 -5.98 9.55 13.50
C LEU A 174 -6.64 9.88 12.15
N SER A 175 -5.88 10.04 11.07
CA SER A 175 -6.42 10.22 9.71
C SER A 175 -7.16 8.98 9.22
N ILE A 176 -6.61 7.78 9.45
CA ILE A 176 -7.24 6.52 9.04
C ILE A 176 -8.53 6.27 9.83
N CYS A 177 -8.52 6.49 11.16
CA CYS A 177 -9.69 6.22 12.00
C CYS A 177 -10.85 7.19 11.77
N CYS A 178 -10.55 8.44 11.42
CA CYS A 178 -11.58 9.45 11.17
C CYS A 178 -12.18 9.37 9.76
N ASP A 179 -11.52 8.67 8.83
CA ASP A 179 -12.02 8.47 7.48
C ASP A 179 -12.72 7.11 7.36
N GLU A 180 -14.00 7.11 6.98
CA GLU A 180 -14.82 5.89 6.96
C GLU A 180 -14.31 4.86 5.94
N GLU A 181 -13.87 5.29 4.75
CA GLU A 181 -13.45 4.42 3.67
C GLU A 181 -12.07 3.80 3.95
N LEU A 182 -11.12 4.61 4.45
CA LEU A 182 -9.81 4.15 4.89
C LEU A 182 -9.94 3.24 6.10
N ASN A 183 -10.77 3.60 7.09
CA ASN A 183 -10.99 2.74 8.26
C ASN A 183 -11.52 1.37 7.83
N LYS A 184 -12.56 1.29 6.99
CA LYS A 184 -13.07 0.00 6.48
C LYS A 184 -12.02 -0.79 5.69
N THR A 185 -11.15 -0.10 4.95
CA THR A 185 -10.11 -0.74 4.12
C THR A 185 -8.99 -1.33 4.97
N PHE A 186 -8.53 -0.61 6.00
CA PHE A 186 -7.38 -0.99 6.82
C PHE A 186 -7.76 -1.71 8.11
N ASN A 187 -8.99 -1.60 8.59
CA ASN A 187 -9.51 -2.25 9.79
C ASN A 187 -10.05 -3.65 9.50
N LYS A 188 -9.17 -4.52 8.98
CA LYS A 188 -9.41 -5.96 8.83
C LYS A 188 -8.73 -6.71 9.97
N PRO A 189 -9.24 -7.87 10.41
CA PRO A 189 -8.56 -8.69 11.42
C PRO A 189 -7.13 -9.03 10.95
N GLY A 190 -6.13 -8.64 11.73
CA GLY A 190 -4.71 -8.87 11.43
C GLY A 190 -3.88 -7.66 10.96
N THR A 191 -4.44 -6.45 10.77
CA THR A 191 -3.64 -5.25 10.46
C THR A 191 -2.87 -4.77 11.70
N ILE A 192 -1.57 -5.07 11.78
CA ILE A 192 -0.70 -4.69 12.91
C ILE A 192 -0.04 -3.34 12.63
N PHE A 193 -0.40 -2.31 13.40
CA PHE A 193 0.37 -1.06 13.47
C PHE A 193 1.57 -1.26 14.40
N VAL A 194 2.74 -1.58 13.82
CA VAL A 194 3.88 -2.13 14.57
C VAL A 194 4.54 -1.19 15.60
N GLN A 195 4.27 0.12 15.66
CA GLN A 195 5.09 0.98 16.54
C GLN A 195 4.39 2.25 17.07
N GLY A 196 3.31 2.08 17.84
CA GLY A 196 2.65 3.22 18.50
C GLY A 196 1.81 2.97 19.76
N GLY A 197 1.80 1.77 20.35
CA GLY A 197 0.80 1.43 21.37
C GLY A 197 -0.58 1.11 20.74
N PRO A 198 -1.47 0.42 21.47
CA PRO A 198 -2.13 -0.78 20.97
C PRO A 198 -3.25 -0.49 19.98
N TYR A 199 -3.25 -1.17 18.83
CA TYR A 199 -4.43 -1.84 18.31
C TYR A 199 -4.02 -3.24 17.80
N VAL A 200 -4.35 -4.22 18.64
CA VAL A 200 -4.35 -5.65 18.36
C VAL A 200 -5.71 -5.97 17.74
N PHE A 201 -5.76 -6.50 16.52
CA PHE A 201 -6.97 -7.12 15.99
C PHE A 201 -6.78 -8.64 15.91
N GLY A 202 -7.25 -9.33 16.96
CA GLY A 202 -7.47 -10.80 17.10
C GLY A 202 -6.20 -11.65 17.20
N ASN A 203 -5.97 -12.55 18.17
CA ASN A 203 -6.84 -13.22 19.14
C ASN A 203 -6.01 -13.76 20.33
N SER A 204 -6.68 -13.98 21.47
CA SER A 204 -6.33 -14.90 22.58
C SER A 204 -5.51 -14.37 23.78
N TYR A 205 -6.23 -13.82 24.76
CA TYR A 205 -6.26 -14.37 26.13
C TYR A 205 -7.71 -14.65 26.54
N PHE A 206 -8.27 -15.71 25.97
CA PHE A 206 -8.92 -16.82 26.66
C PHE A 206 -8.54 -18.08 25.88
#